data_AF-A0A9Q0FYP8-F1
#
_entry.id   AF-A0A9Q0FYP8-F1
#
_cell.length_a   1.000
_cell.length_b   1.000
_cell.length_c   1.000
_cell.angle_alpha   90.00
_cell.angle_beta   90.00
_cell.angle_gamma   90.00
#
_symmetry.space_group_name_H-M   'P 1'
#
loop_
_entity.id
_entity.type
_entity.pdbx_description
1 polymer ?
#
loop_
_entity_poly.entity_id
_entity_poly.type
_entity_poly.pdbx_seq_one_letter_code
_entity_poly.pdbx_strand_id
1 'polypeptide(L)'
;MATSGNLSSSPSGSSSNKGKRDERRLLVDEATTSTTSTNNFHLPPDILEEILSLLPNKSIHRFRSVSKSWSSLLVSVDFHFFRCKSTPPKKTILGVLSLLPSYSQNNRSHRFVLSSLYPDALEHADTKESYPFQKLLHCRFVGSCNGLVCLEQYYYNHSKPEIVVWNPFTGVYRKLPDHMSMLDRRYAHGFGYDSASDDYKVFIATSPNDYGDGVRVHIFSLKARGPWKEVENSARELQHIIREERMGLFLNGALHWQSENVKDGTTKITAFDLAREKFYDVPQPPSTQDQLSPLNYENYCMGVVGEEYLCVSFMAKYQPNKY
;
A
#
# COMPACT_ATOMS: atom_id res chain seq x y z
N MET A 1 38.08 60.53 -48.47
CA MET A 1 37.53 60.26 -49.81
C MET A 1 38.48 59.24 -50.44
N ALA A 2 38.15 57.95 -50.41
CA ALA A 2 37.46 57.23 -51.50
C ALA A 2 38.35 57.22 -52.77
N THR A 3 38.75 56.12 -53.42
CA THR A 3 38.23 54.73 -53.48
C THR A 3 39.16 53.92 -54.41
N SER A 4 39.22 52.58 -54.24
CA SER A 4 39.35 51.48 -55.24
C SER A 4 40.49 51.52 -56.30
N GLY A 5 41.21 50.46 -56.68
CA GLY A 5 40.94 49.01 -56.77
C GLY A 5 41.40 48.55 -58.18
N ASN A 6 42.38 47.64 -58.34
CA ASN A 6 42.30 46.28 -58.92
C ASN A 6 43.55 46.05 -59.82
N LEU A 7 44.39 45.03 -59.63
CA LEU A 7 44.34 43.60 -60.03
C LEU A 7 44.58 43.29 -61.53
N SER A 8 45.73 42.66 -61.82
CA SER A 8 45.96 41.48 -62.71
C SER A 8 47.45 41.10 -62.56
N SER A 9 47.97 39.87 -62.58
CA SER A 9 47.60 38.60 -63.21
C SER A 9 48.38 37.42 -62.54
N SER A 10 47.84 36.20 -62.62
CA SER A 10 48.43 34.89 -62.21
C SER A 10 49.23 34.26 -63.40
N PRO A 11 49.76 33.00 -63.40
CA PRO A 11 49.71 31.92 -62.39
C PRO A 11 50.98 31.01 -62.22
N SER A 12 50.84 30.00 -61.34
CA SER A 12 51.32 28.61 -61.42
C SER A 12 52.46 28.16 -60.48
N GLY A 13 52.25 27.01 -59.80
CA GLY A 13 53.27 26.29 -59.04
C GLY A 13 52.73 25.54 -57.80
N SER A 14 52.15 24.37 -58.00
CA SER A 14 51.66 23.43 -56.97
C SER A 14 52.78 22.63 -56.27
N SER A 15 52.67 22.39 -54.96
CA SER A 15 52.62 21.03 -54.37
C SER A 15 52.55 21.08 -52.83
N SER A 16 51.64 20.29 -52.28
CA SER A 16 51.27 20.21 -50.86
C SER A 16 52.11 19.18 -50.12
N ASN A 17 52.52 19.46 -48.88
CA ASN A 17 53.12 18.48 -47.98
C ASN A 17 52.30 18.40 -46.68
N LYS A 18 51.60 17.28 -46.47
CA LYS A 18 50.84 16.93 -45.25
C LYS A 18 51.35 15.57 -44.74
N GLY A 19 51.59 15.47 -43.44
CA GLY A 19 51.59 14.19 -42.70
C GLY A 19 52.94 13.73 -42.16
N LYS A 20 53.25 14.11 -40.91
CA LYS A 20 54.20 13.41 -40.03
C LYS A 20 53.50 13.12 -38.71
N ARG A 21 52.90 11.93 -38.61
CA ARG A 21 52.40 11.34 -37.36
C ARG A 21 52.26 9.85 -37.61
N ASP A 22 53.34 9.12 -37.38
CA ASP A 22 53.37 7.71 -36.96
C ASP A 22 54.84 7.31 -36.81
N GLU A 23 55.10 6.30 -35.97
CA GLU A 23 56.42 5.75 -35.58
C GLU A 23 57.10 6.37 -34.34
N ARG A 24 56.40 6.30 -33.21
CA ARG A 24 57.01 5.91 -31.91
C ARG A 24 56.10 4.92 -31.19
N ARG A 25 55.83 3.80 -31.85
CA ARG A 25 55.37 2.55 -31.24
C ARG A 25 56.51 1.57 -31.42
N LEU A 26 57.11 1.14 -30.32
CA LEU A 26 57.78 -0.14 -30.05
C LEU A 26 58.72 0.09 -28.87
N LEU A 27 58.68 -0.83 -27.90
CA LEU A 27 59.46 -0.91 -26.66
C LEU A 27 58.91 -0.13 -25.46
N VAL A 28 57.87 -0.67 -24.81
CA VAL A 28 57.87 -1.02 -23.36
C VAL A 28 56.71 -2.04 -23.15
N ASP A 29 56.99 -3.33 -23.32
CA ASP A 29 56.18 -4.43 -22.80
C ASP A 29 57.09 -5.26 -21.91
N GLU A 30 56.90 -5.16 -20.58
CA GLU A 30 57.05 -6.24 -19.60
C GLU A 30 56.78 -5.68 -18.20
N ALA A 31 55.50 -5.60 -17.86
CA ALA A 31 55.06 -5.59 -16.47
C ALA A 31 53.85 -6.51 -16.37
N THR A 32 54.15 -7.71 -15.89
CA THR A 32 53.29 -8.83 -15.53
C THR A 32 51.89 -8.40 -15.09
N THR A 33 50.90 -8.88 -15.83
CA THR A 33 49.47 -8.91 -15.49
C THR A 33 49.25 -9.62 -14.16
N SER A 34 49.23 -8.86 -13.06
CA SER A 34 48.49 -9.28 -11.87
C SER A 34 47.01 -9.14 -12.19
N THR A 35 46.38 -10.26 -12.55
CA THR A 35 44.93 -10.38 -12.52
C THR A 35 44.51 -10.21 -11.06
N THR A 36 44.13 -8.98 -10.70
CA THR A 36 43.26 -8.73 -9.55
C THR A 36 41.96 -9.47 -9.84
N SER A 37 41.86 -10.71 -9.35
CA SER A 37 40.58 -11.36 -9.13
C SER A 37 39.84 -10.50 -8.11
N THR A 38 39.09 -9.51 -8.58
CA THR A 38 38.05 -8.88 -7.78
C THR A 38 37.06 -9.97 -7.46
N ASN A 39 37.25 -10.63 -6.31
CA ASN A 39 36.23 -11.41 -5.66
C ASN A 39 35.07 -10.45 -5.41
N ASN A 40 34.19 -10.34 -6.39
CA ASN A 40 32.93 -9.65 -6.26
C ASN A 40 32.10 -10.48 -5.29
N PHE A 41 32.20 -10.16 -4.01
CA PHE A 41 31.25 -10.58 -3.00
C PHE A 41 29.90 -9.98 -3.37
N HIS A 42 29.17 -10.65 -4.25
CA HIS A 42 27.79 -10.32 -4.57
C HIS A 42 26.93 -10.88 -3.44
N LEU A 43 26.47 -9.99 -2.57
CA LEU A 43 25.39 -10.30 -1.62
C LEU A 43 24.15 -10.73 -2.41
N PRO A 44 23.46 -11.81 -1.98
CA PRO A 44 22.17 -12.17 -2.56
C PRO A 44 21.20 -10.97 -2.47
N PRO A 45 20.34 -10.75 -3.49
CA PRO A 45 19.41 -9.62 -3.51
C PRO A 45 18.57 -9.48 -2.25
N ASP A 46 18.07 -10.61 -1.72
CA ASP A 46 17.20 -10.62 -0.53
C ASP A 46 17.93 -10.13 0.74
N ILE A 47 19.20 -10.53 0.91
CA ILE A 47 20.05 -10.09 2.02
C ILE A 47 20.39 -8.61 1.87
N LEU A 48 20.63 -8.16 0.64
CA LEU A 48 20.85 -6.75 0.36
C LEU A 48 19.62 -5.91 0.72
N GLU A 49 18.42 -6.36 0.34
CA GLU A 49 17.16 -5.70 0.69
C GLU A 49 16.97 -5.62 2.21
N GLU A 50 17.25 -6.71 2.92
CA GLU A 50 17.20 -6.75 4.38
C GLU A 50 18.16 -5.73 5.02
N ILE A 51 19.44 -5.75 4.62
CA ILE A 51 20.44 -4.79 5.13
C ILE A 51 20.01 -3.35 4.86
N LEU A 52 19.59 -3.05 3.63
CA LEU A 52 19.17 -1.70 3.25
C LEU A 52 17.89 -1.28 3.98
N SER A 53 17.02 -2.23 4.35
CA SER A 53 15.76 -1.95 5.04
C SER A 53 15.97 -1.41 6.45
N LEU A 54 17.01 -1.92 7.14
CA LEU A 54 17.39 -1.54 8.50
C LEU A 54 18.04 -0.15 8.59
N LEU A 55 18.41 0.44 7.45
CA LEU A 55 19.06 1.74 7.43
C LEU A 55 18.08 2.85 7.84
N PRO A 56 18.54 3.88 8.57
CA PRO A 56 17.75 5.09 8.81
C PRO A 56 17.32 5.77 7.51
N ASN A 57 16.12 6.36 7.49
CA ASN A 57 15.58 7.05 6.30
C ASN A 57 16.55 8.09 5.69
N LYS A 58 17.25 8.85 6.55
CA LYS A 58 18.24 9.86 6.12
C LYS A 58 19.43 9.25 5.38
N SER A 59 19.82 8.02 5.73
CA SER A 59 20.95 7.34 5.11
C SER A 59 20.61 6.78 3.73
N ILE A 60 19.36 6.35 3.50
CA ILE A 60 18.91 5.77 2.22
C ILE A 60 19.19 6.68 1.03
N HIS A 61 19.03 7.99 1.18
CA HIS A 61 19.28 8.93 0.09
C HIS A 61 20.76 8.94 -0.33
N ARG A 62 21.69 8.75 0.61
CA ARG A 62 23.12 8.65 0.32
C ARG A 62 23.45 7.34 -0.39
N PHE A 63 22.82 6.23 0.00
CA PHE A 63 23.09 4.92 -0.59
C PHE A 63 22.64 4.77 -2.05
N ARG A 64 21.82 5.69 -2.56
CA ARG A 64 21.50 5.78 -4.00
C ARG A 64 22.72 6.06 -4.87
N SER A 65 23.80 6.65 -4.33
CA SER A 65 25.01 6.93 -5.12
C SER A 65 25.94 5.73 -5.28
N VAL A 66 25.71 4.63 -4.54
CA VAL A 66 26.60 3.46 -4.54
C VAL A 66 26.57 2.71 -5.87
N SER A 67 25.37 2.48 -6.42
CA SER A 67 25.22 1.86 -7.74
C SER A 67 23.85 2.18 -8.35
N LYS A 68 23.72 1.99 -9.68
CA LYS A 68 22.43 2.11 -10.36
C LYS A 68 21.40 1.10 -9.84
N SER A 69 21.85 -0.11 -9.49
CA SER A 69 21.01 -1.17 -8.91
C SER A 69 20.45 -0.73 -7.55
N TRP A 70 21.31 -0.23 -6.66
CA TRP A 70 20.88 0.26 -5.34
C TRP A 70 19.95 1.46 -5.47
N SER A 71 20.28 2.41 -6.35
CA SER A 71 19.41 3.56 -6.63
C SER A 71 18.01 3.12 -7.08
N SER A 72 17.94 2.17 -8.02
CA SER A 72 16.67 1.62 -8.51
C SER A 72 15.86 0.95 -7.41
N LEU A 73 16.52 0.13 -6.57
CA LEU A 73 15.88 -0.57 -5.46
C LEU A 73 15.34 0.43 -4.41
N LEU A 74 16.16 1.40 -4.01
CA LEU A 74 15.85 2.40 -2.98
C LEU A 74 14.81 3.46 -3.41
N VAL A 75 14.39 3.45 -4.67
CA VAL A 75 13.27 4.27 -5.21
C VAL A 75 12.01 3.42 -5.42
N SER A 76 12.16 2.09 -5.49
CA SER A 76 11.04 1.20 -5.82
C SER A 76 9.98 1.17 -4.73
N VAL A 77 8.71 1.16 -5.15
CA VAL A 77 7.56 1.07 -4.23
C VAL A 77 7.61 -0.23 -3.42
N ASP A 78 8.05 -1.34 -4.02
CA ASP A 78 8.19 -2.62 -3.32
C ASP A 78 9.13 -2.51 -2.14
N PHE A 79 10.31 -1.91 -2.33
CA PHE A 79 11.27 -1.72 -1.25
C PHE A 79 10.72 -0.81 -0.14
N HIS A 80 10.01 0.26 -0.50
CA HIS A 80 9.35 1.12 0.50
C HIS A 80 8.31 0.36 1.34
N PHE A 81 7.57 -0.56 0.73
CA PHE A 81 6.58 -1.40 1.43
C PHE A 81 7.25 -2.56 2.20
N PHE A 82 8.36 -3.08 1.72
CA PHE A 82 9.19 -4.06 2.42
C PHE A 82 9.80 -3.48 3.70
N ARG A 83 10.23 -2.22 3.66
CA ARG A 83 10.75 -1.53 4.85
C ARG A 83 9.73 -1.36 5.95
N CYS A 84 8.47 -1.13 5.57
CA CYS A 84 7.35 -0.96 6.50
C CYS A 84 7.20 -2.13 7.48
N LYS A 85 7.39 -3.38 7.03
CA LYS A 85 7.36 -4.57 7.91
C LYS A 85 8.67 -4.82 8.66
N SER A 86 9.80 -4.30 8.16
CA SER A 86 11.14 -4.60 8.68
C SER A 86 11.62 -3.58 9.70
N THR A 87 10.97 -2.41 9.78
CA THR A 87 11.29 -1.39 10.77
C THR A 87 10.44 -1.56 12.03
N PRO A 88 11.00 -1.33 13.24
CA PRO A 88 10.22 -1.34 14.47
C PRO A 88 9.03 -0.39 14.39
N PRO A 89 7.86 -0.76 14.95
CA PRO A 89 6.69 0.10 14.94
C PRO A 89 7.02 1.43 15.60
N LYS A 90 6.93 2.51 14.82
CA LYS A 90 6.99 3.87 15.38
C LYS A 90 5.65 4.12 16.06
N LYS A 91 5.70 4.51 17.34
CA LYS A 91 4.50 4.92 18.08
C LYS A 91 3.97 6.20 17.44
N THR A 92 2.99 6.05 16.56
CA THR A 92 2.36 7.15 15.84
C THR A 92 0.88 6.84 15.72
N ILE A 93 0.03 7.79 16.06
CA ILE A 93 -1.40 7.73 15.74
C ILE A 93 -1.57 8.55 14.47
N LEU A 94 -2.17 7.96 13.43
CA LEU A 94 -2.55 8.68 12.23
C LEU A 94 -4.05 8.94 12.30
N GLY A 95 -4.42 10.20 12.51
CA GLY A 95 -5.78 10.64 12.26
C GLY A 95 -6.00 10.72 10.76
N VAL A 96 -7.15 10.25 10.27
CA VAL A 96 -7.62 10.53 8.91
C VAL A 96 -8.97 11.21 9.02
N LEU A 97 -8.98 12.54 8.92
CA LEU A 97 -10.21 13.32 8.92
C LEU A 97 -10.70 13.48 7.48
N SER A 98 -11.94 13.08 7.21
CA SER A 98 -12.64 13.40 5.96
C SER A 98 -13.63 14.52 6.26
N LEU A 99 -13.31 15.74 5.85
CA LEU A 99 -14.22 16.88 5.99
C LEU A 99 -15.22 16.87 4.84
N LEU A 100 -16.52 16.83 5.16
CA LEU A 100 -17.56 17.09 4.17
C LEU A 100 -17.45 18.54 3.68
N PRO A 101 -17.68 18.83 2.39
CA PRO A 101 -17.64 20.19 1.88
C PRO A 101 -18.69 21.03 2.61
N SER A 102 -18.28 22.18 3.14
CA SER A 102 -19.23 23.21 3.55
C SER A 102 -19.97 23.71 2.31
N TYR A 103 -21.30 23.86 2.41
CA TYR A 103 -22.20 24.21 1.30
C TYR A 103 -21.88 25.55 0.61
N SER A 104 -20.92 26.34 1.14
CA SER A 104 -20.78 27.76 0.80
C SER A 104 -19.56 28.16 -0.02
N GLN A 105 -18.70 27.26 -0.51
CA GLN A 105 -17.58 27.66 -1.38
C GLN A 105 -17.35 26.70 -2.55
N ASN A 106 -16.97 27.27 -3.70
CA ASN A 106 -16.64 26.61 -4.96
C ASN A 106 -15.45 25.61 -4.88
N ASN A 107 -14.95 25.29 -3.68
CA ASN A 107 -13.85 24.38 -3.45
C ASN A 107 -14.39 23.08 -2.82
N ARG A 108 -14.87 22.17 -3.67
CA ARG A 108 -15.55 20.91 -3.29
C ARG A 108 -14.58 19.78 -2.89
N SER A 109 -13.39 20.08 -2.38
CA SER A 109 -12.39 19.04 -2.11
C SER A 109 -12.47 18.51 -0.67
N HIS A 110 -12.60 17.19 -0.51
CA HIS A 110 -12.29 16.54 0.77
C HIS A 110 -10.81 16.73 1.10
N ARG A 111 -10.51 17.11 2.35
CA ARG A 111 -9.14 17.30 2.82
C ARG A 111 -8.75 16.20 3.79
N PHE A 112 -7.60 15.59 3.56
CA PHE A 112 -7.00 14.58 4.43
C PHE A 112 -5.96 15.26 5.30
N VAL A 113 -6.07 15.06 6.61
CA VAL A 113 -5.10 15.60 7.56
C VAL A 113 -4.42 14.44 8.24
N LEU A 114 -3.14 14.26 7.97
CA LEU A 114 -2.28 13.45 8.82
C LEU A 114 -1.97 14.26 10.07
N SER A 115 -2.48 13.80 11.22
CA SER A 115 -2.06 14.27 12.53
C SER A 115 -1.30 13.17 13.25
N SER A 116 -0.37 13.57 14.11
CA SER A 116 0.37 12.68 15.02
C SER A 116 0.39 13.30 16.40
N LEU A 117 0.22 12.48 17.43
CA LEU A 117 0.44 12.90 18.82
C LEU A 117 1.94 13.07 19.16
N TYR A 118 2.81 12.61 18.26
CA TYR A 118 4.27 12.73 18.37
C TYR A 118 4.78 13.57 17.18
N PRO A 119 5.12 14.85 17.38
CA PRO A 119 5.56 15.75 16.30
C PRO A 119 6.71 15.20 15.46
N ASP A 120 7.69 14.55 16.10
CA ASP A 120 8.87 13.95 15.47
C ASP A 120 8.52 12.83 14.47
N ALA A 121 7.36 12.18 14.65
CA ALA A 121 6.90 11.13 13.73
C ALA A 121 6.49 11.69 12.36
N LEU A 122 6.09 12.97 12.31
CA LEU A 122 5.69 13.66 11.09
C LEU A 122 6.79 14.55 10.49
N GLU A 123 7.90 14.81 11.19
CA GLU A 123 9.05 15.56 10.65
C GLU A 123 9.53 15.02 9.29
N HIS A 124 9.30 13.73 9.06
CA HIS A 124 9.73 13.03 7.85
C HIS A 124 8.55 12.61 6.95
N ALA A 125 7.30 12.85 7.38
CA ALA A 125 6.14 12.56 6.55
C ALA A 125 6.10 13.58 5.42
N ASP A 126 5.98 13.10 4.18
CA ASP A 126 5.75 13.99 3.05
C ASP A 126 4.32 14.52 3.14
N THR A 127 4.17 15.67 3.79
CA THR A 127 2.90 16.39 3.97
C THR A 127 2.57 17.29 2.78
N LYS A 128 3.44 17.33 1.76
CA LYS A 128 3.10 18.03 0.53
C LYS A 128 1.81 17.42 -0.01
N GLU A 129 0.96 18.28 -0.57
CA GLU A 129 -0.30 17.94 -1.24
C GLU A 129 -0.06 17.13 -2.53
N SER A 130 0.76 16.09 -2.46
CA SER A 130 1.01 15.10 -3.49
C SER A 130 -0.15 14.11 -3.50
N TYR A 131 -0.52 13.64 -4.69
CA TYR A 131 -1.42 12.49 -4.87
C TYR A 131 -0.98 11.37 -3.90
N PRO A 132 -1.92 10.72 -3.17
CA PRO A 132 -3.20 10.25 -3.71
C PRO A 132 -4.46 11.04 -3.34
N PHE A 133 -4.36 12.20 -2.68
CA PHE A 133 -5.54 12.85 -2.07
C PHE A 133 -6.13 14.05 -2.83
N GLN A 134 -5.72 14.28 -4.07
CA GLN A 134 -6.15 15.47 -4.81
C GLN A 134 -7.57 15.29 -5.39
N LYS A 135 -8.44 16.29 -5.23
CA LYS A 135 -9.78 16.36 -5.86
C LYS A 135 -10.73 15.19 -5.51
N LEU A 136 -10.61 14.64 -4.31
CA LEU A 136 -11.46 13.57 -3.83
C LEU A 136 -12.89 14.05 -3.54
N LEU A 137 -13.87 13.29 -4.02
CA LEU A 137 -15.28 13.34 -3.61
C LEU A 137 -15.49 12.61 -2.29
N HIS A 138 -14.81 11.49 -2.07
CA HIS A 138 -14.89 10.72 -0.84
C HIS A 138 -13.67 9.81 -0.74
N CYS A 139 -13.33 9.38 0.47
CA CYS A 139 -12.34 8.34 0.68
C CYS A 139 -12.80 7.45 1.81
N ARG A 140 -12.56 6.16 1.65
CA ARG A 140 -12.88 5.12 2.61
C ARG A 140 -11.61 4.43 3.08
N PHE A 141 -11.54 4.16 4.36
CA PHE A 141 -10.45 3.39 4.95
C PHE A 141 -10.71 1.89 4.74
N VAL A 142 -9.78 1.21 4.08
CA VAL A 142 -9.86 -0.23 3.81
C VAL A 142 -9.16 -1.03 4.91
N GLY A 143 -8.10 -0.48 5.47
CA GLY A 143 -7.35 -1.08 6.58
C GLY A 143 -5.92 -0.57 6.64
N SER A 144 -5.17 -1.00 7.65
CA SER A 144 -3.75 -0.70 7.80
C SER A 144 -2.98 -1.92 8.27
N CYS A 145 -1.74 -2.05 7.82
CA CYS A 145 -0.85 -3.14 8.20
C CYS A 145 0.60 -2.69 8.06
N ASN A 146 1.44 -2.96 9.07
CA ASN A 146 2.88 -2.64 9.06
C ASN A 146 3.19 -1.16 8.72
N GLY A 147 2.34 -0.23 9.16
CA GLY A 147 2.48 1.20 8.83
C GLY A 147 2.09 1.59 7.40
N LEU A 148 1.61 0.66 6.57
CA LEU A 148 0.92 0.96 5.32
C LEU A 148 -0.57 1.15 5.57
N VAL A 149 -1.19 1.99 4.75
CA VAL A 149 -2.61 2.32 4.80
C VAL A 149 -3.23 2.03 3.44
N CYS A 150 -4.28 1.22 3.40
CA CYS A 150 -5.06 0.96 2.22
C CYS A 150 -6.34 1.81 2.24
N LEU A 151 -6.59 2.46 1.12
CA LEU A 151 -7.66 3.42 0.95
C LEU A 151 -8.42 3.14 -0.34
N GLU A 152 -9.68 3.51 -0.31
CA GLU A 152 -10.50 3.58 -1.49
C GLU A 152 -10.90 5.04 -1.73
N GLN A 153 -10.74 5.50 -2.96
CA GLN A 153 -10.83 6.90 -3.33
C GLN A 153 -11.88 7.11 -4.40
N TYR A 154 -12.83 8.00 -4.14
CA TYR A 154 -13.89 8.40 -5.06
C TYR A 154 -13.59 9.81 -5.58
N TYR A 155 -13.76 10.02 -6.88
CA TYR A 155 -13.53 11.31 -7.53
C TYR A 155 -14.78 11.76 -8.29
N TYR A 156 -15.00 13.08 -8.37
CA TYR A 156 -16.15 13.66 -9.08
C TYR A 156 -16.24 13.25 -10.56
N ASN A 157 -15.08 13.08 -11.22
CA ASN A 157 -14.99 12.83 -12.65
C ASN A 157 -14.69 11.37 -12.99
N HIS A 158 -14.66 10.47 -11.99
CA HIS A 158 -14.34 9.07 -12.21
C HIS A 158 -15.62 8.24 -12.06
N SER A 159 -15.79 7.29 -12.97
CA SER A 159 -16.92 6.35 -12.91
C SER A 159 -16.70 5.20 -11.95
N LYS A 160 -15.50 5.04 -11.36
CA LYS A 160 -15.18 3.96 -10.43
C LYS A 160 -14.25 4.46 -9.31
N PRO A 161 -14.37 3.90 -8.10
CA PRO A 161 -13.39 4.17 -7.06
C PRO A 161 -12.03 3.56 -7.39
N GLU A 162 -10.97 4.22 -6.92
CA GLU A 162 -9.60 3.74 -7.02
C GLU A 162 -9.15 3.19 -5.68
N ILE A 163 -8.49 2.02 -5.68
CA ILE A 163 -7.89 1.48 -4.45
C ILE A 163 -6.40 1.83 -4.46
N VAL A 164 -5.93 2.42 -3.37
CA VAL A 164 -4.55 2.87 -3.21
C VAL A 164 -3.99 2.35 -1.90
N VAL A 165 -2.82 1.72 -1.98
CA VAL A 165 -1.98 1.40 -0.81
C VAL A 165 -0.92 2.47 -0.68
N TRP A 166 -0.78 3.05 0.50
CA TRP A 166 0.01 4.24 0.72
C TRP A 166 0.84 4.12 1.99
N ASN A 167 2.08 4.60 1.91
CA ASN A 167 2.96 4.80 3.05
C ASN A 167 2.91 6.29 3.47
N PRO A 168 2.21 6.63 4.56
CA PRO A 168 2.07 8.01 5.04
C PRO A 168 3.38 8.68 5.46
N PHE A 169 4.42 7.90 5.78
CA PHE A 169 5.70 8.43 6.23
C PHE A 169 6.67 8.73 5.09
N THR A 170 6.42 8.20 3.90
CA THR A 170 7.32 8.43 2.74
C THR A 170 6.60 9.07 1.57
N GLY A 171 5.28 9.21 1.63
CA GLY A 171 4.45 9.69 0.51
C GLY A 171 4.31 8.66 -0.63
N VAL A 172 5.06 7.56 -0.59
CA VAL A 172 5.04 6.54 -1.63
C VAL A 172 3.72 5.78 -1.60
N TYR A 173 3.11 5.57 -2.76
CA TYR A 173 1.85 4.86 -2.89
C TYR A 173 1.86 3.94 -4.12
N ARG A 174 0.86 3.06 -4.17
CA ARG A 174 0.53 2.19 -5.30
C ARG A 174 -0.96 2.22 -5.53
N LYS A 175 -1.37 2.66 -6.71
CA LYS A 175 -2.74 2.45 -7.21
C LYS A 175 -2.88 1.01 -7.70
N LEU A 176 -3.97 0.36 -7.32
CA LEU A 176 -4.29 -0.99 -7.75
C LEU A 176 -5.14 -0.97 -9.05
N PRO A 177 -5.13 -2.06 -9.84
CA PRO A 177 -6.04 -2.21 -10.96
C PRO A 177 -7.51 -2.11 -10.54
N ASP A 178 -8.36 -1.70 -11.47
CA ASP A 178 -9.80 -1.58 -11.25
C ASP A 178 -10.40 -2.93 -10.84
N HIS A 179 -11.16 -2.91 -9.75
CA HIS A 179 -11.70 -4.10 -9.09
C HIS A 179 -13.16 -4.46 -9.49
N MET A 180 -13.58 -4.17 -10.73
CA MET A 180 -14.92 -4.48 -11.29
C MET A 180 -16.10 -3.52 -10.97
N SER A 181 -17.32 -3.96 -11.35
CA SER A 181 -18.50 -3.22 -11.82
C SER A 181 -19.21 -2.35 -10.76
N MET A 182 -19.69 -1.18 -11.18
CA MET A 182 -20.50 -0.22 -10.41
C MET A 182 -21.84 -0.77 -9.87
N LEU A 183 -22.27 -1.92 -10.38
CA LEU A 183 -23.56 -2.52 -10.01
C LEU A 183 -23.49 -3.32 -8.72
N ASP A 184 -22.30 -3.80 -8.34
CA ASP A 184 -22.16 -4.56 -7.12
C ASP A 184 -21.97 -3.63 -5.91
N ARG A 185 -22.70 -3.91 -4.84
CA ARG A 185 -22.52 -3.25 -3.56
C ARG A 185 -21.43 -3.95 -2.76
N ARG A 186 -20.62 -3.15 -2.07
CA ARG A 186 -19.52 -3.67 -1.26
C ARG A 186 -20.07 -4.18 0.08
N TYR A 187 -19.64 -5.37 0.46
CA TYR A 187 -20.18 -6.11 1.59
C TYR A 187 -19.19 -6.20 2.74
N ALA A 188 -17.93 -6.45 2.41
CA ALA A 188 -16.83 -6.44 3.35
C ALA A 188 -15.54 -6.11 2.62
N HIS A 189 -14.58 -5.54 3.33
CA HIS A 189 -13.25 -5.29 2.81
C HIS A 189 -12.22 -5.42 3.92
N GLY A 190 -10.96 -5.56 3.54
CA GLY A 190 -9.86 -5.56 4.49
C GLY A 190 -8.52 -5.48 3.81
N PHE A 191 -7.51 -5.12 4.58
CA PHE A 191 -6.13 -5.05 4.13
C PHE A 191 -5.22 -5.69 5.17
N GLY A 192 -4.31 -6.54 4.73
CA GLY A 192 -3.44 -7.28 5.63
C GLY A 192 -2.20 -7.83 4.96
N TYR A 193 -1.37 -8.47 5.76
CA TYR A 193 -0.10 -9.07 5.34
C TYR A 193 -0.17 -10.60 5.44
N ASP A 194 0.16 -11.27 4.36
CA ASP A 194 0.37 -12.71 4.29
C ASP A 194 1.87 -13.00 4.44
N SER A 195 2.26 -13.45 5.63
CA SER A 195 3.66 -13.80 5.92
C SER A 195 4.15 -15.04 5.18
N ALA A 196 3.25 -15.92 4.73
CA ALA A 196 3.62 -17.14 4.01
C ALA A 196 4.07 -16.84 2.57
N SER A 197 3.43 -15.87 1.91
CA SER A 197 3.82 -15.42 0.55
C SER A 197 4.66 -14.15 0.52
N ASP A 198 4.93 -13.58 1.69
CA ASP A 198 5.67 -12.33 1.86
C ASP A 198 5.01 -11.18 1.07
N ASP A 199 3.69 -11.04 1.23
CA ASP A 199 2.86 -10.18 0.39
C ASP A 199 1.78 -9.45 1.18
N TYR A 200 1.46 -8.24 0.73
CA TYR A 200 0.27 -7.54 1.20
C TYR A 200 -0.91 -7.89 0.31
N LYS A 201 -2.05 -8.17 0.94
CA LYS A 201 -3.27 -8.54 0.24
C LYS A 201 -4.41 -7.59 0.56
N VAL A 202 -5.19 -7.26 -0.46
CA VAL A 202 -6.46 -6.53 -0.31
C VAL A 202 -7.61 -7.51 -0.53
N PHE A 203 -8.51 -7.56 0.44
CA PHE A 203 -9.73 -8.36 0.39
C PHE A 203 -10.92 -7.46 0.08
N ILE A 204 -11.76 -7.86 -0.87
CA ILE A 204 -13.05 -7.22 -1.13
C ILE A 204 -14.10 -8.29 -1.41
N ALA A 205 -15.19 -8.22 -0.65
CA ALA A 205 -16.42 -8.95 -0.91
C ALA A 205 -17.46 -8.00 -1.51
N THR A 206 -18.08 -8.41 -2.62
CA THR A 206 -19.14 -7.66 -3.31
C THR A 206 -20.37 -8.53 -3.51
N SER A 207 -21.54 -7.91 -3.56
CA SER A 207 -22.83 -8.57 -3.82
C SER A 207 -23.60 -7.80 -4.90
N PRO A 208 -24.28 -8.48 -5.84
CA PRO A 208 -25.15 -7.83 -6.81
C PRO A 208 -26.42 -7.22 -6.20
N ASN A 209 -26.76 -7.60 -4.96
CA ASN A 209 -27.95 -7.08 -4.26
C ASN A 209 -27.68 -6.78 -2.77
N ASP A 210 -28.66 -6.14 -2.13
CA ASP A 210 -28.62 -5.76 -0.70
C ASP A 210 -28.77 -6.94 0.27
N TYR A 211 -29.17 -8.11 -0.25
CA TYR A 211 -29.51 -9.28 0.56
C TYR A 211 -28.33 -10.24 0.75
N GLY A 212 -27.19 -9.97 0.10
CA GLY A 212 -26.00 -10.82 0.18
C GLY A 212 -26.12 -12.11 -0.65
N ASP A 213 -27.07 -12.18 -1.58
CA ASP A 213 -27.15 -13.31 -2.51
C ASP A 213 -26.10 -13.16 -3.60
N GLY A 214 -25.34 -14.23 -3.86
CA GLY A 214 -24.30 -14.21 -4.90
C GLY A 214 -23.07 -13.39 -4.52
N VAL A 215 -22.73 -13.32 -3.23
CA VAL A 215 -21.50 -12.67 -2.76
C VAL A 215 -20.28 -13.30 -3.41
N ARG A 216 -19.43 -12.45 -3.99
CA ARG A 216 -18.15 -12.80 -4.57
C ARG A 216 -17.02 -12.17 -3.78
N VAL A 217 -15.98 -12.94 -3.52
CA VAL A 217 -14.78 -12.46 -2.84
C VAL A 217 -13.65 -12.38 -3.82
N HIS A 218 -12.90 -11.30 -3.73
CA HIS A 218 -11.74 -11.08 -4.55
C HIS A 218 -10.57 -10.65 -3.68
N ILE A 219 -9.40 -11.16 -4.06
CA ILE A 219 -8.12 -10.86 -3.42
C ILE A 219 -7.20 -10.22 -4.44
N PHE A 220 -6.58 -9.12 -4.06
CA PHE A 220 -5.46 -8.54 -4.78
C PHE A 220 -4.15 -8.84 -4.08
N SER A 221 -3.19 -9.40 -4.80
CA SER A 221 -1.81 -9.59 -4.37
C SER A 221 -0.96 -8.39 -4.83
N LEU A 222 -0.37 -7.66 -3.88
CA LEU A 222 0.47 -6.51 -4.22
C LEU A 222 1.74 -6.93 -4.95
N LYS A 223 2.29 -8.10 -4.61
CA LYS A 223 3.52 -8.67 -5.19
C LYS A 223 3.29 -9.28 -6.56
N ALA A 224 2.19 -10.02 -6.77
CA ALA A 224 1.90 -10.67 -8.05
C ALA A 224 1.61 -9.68 -9.18
N ARG A 225 1.10 -8.47 -8.84
CA ARG A 225 0.82 -7.38 -9.80
C ARG A 225 -0.09 -7.79 -10.97
N GLY A 226 -0.85 -8.86 -10.78
CA GLY A 226 -1.81 -9.41 -11.75
C GLY A 226 -3.21 -8.81 -11.58
N PRO A 227 -4.23 -9.36 -12.23
CA PRO A 227 -5.61 -8.99 -11.98
C PRO A 227 -6.05 -9.43 -10.57
N TRP A 228 -7.20 -8.90 -10.13
CA TRP A 228 -7.88 -9.42 -8.95
C TRP A 228 -8.26 -10.88 -9.14
N LYS A 229 -8.02 -11.69 -8.12
CA LYS A 229 -8.33 -13.11 -8.10
C LYS A 229 -9.64 -13.33 -7.35
N GLU A 230 -10.64 -13.93 -8.00
CA GLU A 230 -11.85 -14.39 -7.32
C GLU A 230 -11.54 -15.63 -6.46
N VAL A 231 -12.04 -15.66 -5.23
CA VAL A 231 -11.90 -16.79 -4.32
C VAL A 231 -13.04 -17.76 -4.56
N GLU A 232 -12.70 -19.01 -4.87
CA GLU A 232 -13.69 -20.05 -5.14
C GLU A 232 -14.54 -20.37 -3.89
N ASN A 233 -15.83 -20.68 -4.12
CA ASN A 233 -16.77 -21.12 -3.09
C ASN A 233 -17.01 -20.14 -1.92
N SER A 234 -16.67 -18.85 -2.09
CA SER A 234 -16.82 -17.83 -1.04
C SER A 234 -18.27 -17.49 -0.68
N ALA A 235 -19.21 -17.78 -1.57
CA ALA A 235 -20.61 -17.36 -1.45
C ALA A 235 -21.34 -18.02 -0.27
N ARG A 236 -20.94 -19.23 0.16
CA ARG A 236 -21.58 -19.96 1.27
C ARG A 236 -21.13 -19.45 2.64
N GLU A 237 -19.84 -19.15 2.77
CA GLU A 237 -19.22 -18.74 4.03
C GLU A 237 -19.63 -17.31 4.43
N LEU A 238 -19.96 -16.47 3.44
CA LEU A 238 -20.33 -15.07 3.63
C LEU A 238 -21.83 -14.80 3.78
N GLN A 239 -22.68 -15.84 3.74
CA GLN A 239 -24.11 -15.74 4.05
C GLN A 239 -24.37 -15.28 5.51
N HIS A 240 -23.33 -15.07 6.30
CA HIS A 240 -23.41 -14.64 7.68
C HIS A 240 -22.85 -13.22 7.90
N ILE A 241 -22.31 -12.51 6.90
CA ILE A 241 -21.82 -11.12 7.11
C ILE A 241 -22.94 -10.12 6.83
N ILE A 242 -24.09 -10.29 7.48
CA ILE A 242 -25.28 -9.57 7.03
C ILE A 242 -25.53 -8.32 7.85
N ARG A 243 -25.48 -7.16 7.17
CA ARG A 243 -26.41 -6.00 7.24
C ARG A 243 -25.76 -4.71 6.76
N GLU A 244 -24.45 -4.59 6.91
CA GLU A 244 -23.70 -3.37 6.62
C GLU A 244 -22.32 -3.71 6.06
N GLU A 245 -21.75 -2.79 5.29
CA GLU A 245 -20.36 -2.85 4.85
C GLU A 245 -19.44 -2.89 6.08
N ARG A 246 -18.66 -3.97 6.26
CA ARG A 246 -17.74 -4.13 7.39
C ARG A 246 -16.27 -4.12 6.96
N MET A 247 -15.45 -3.34 7.68
CA MET A 247 -14.00 -3.38 7.59
C MET A 247 -13.46 -4.55 8.42
N GLY A 248 -12.58 -5.34 7.82
CA GLY A 248 -11.92 -6.47 8.46
C GLY A 248 -10.71 -6.02 9.25
N LEU A 249 -10.61 -6.48 10.49
CA LEU A 249 -9.46 -6.23 11.35
C LEU A 249 -8.37 -7.25 11.05
N PHE A 250 -7.20 -6.76 10.63
CA PHE A 250 -6.05 -7.62 10.41
C PHE A 250 -5.38 -7.98 11.74
N LEU A 251 -5.22 -9.29 11.97
CA LEU A 251 -4.49 -9.85 13.11
C LEU A 251 -3.96 -11.23 12.72
N ASN A 252 -2.69 -11.54 13.08
CA ASN A 252 -2.10 -12.88 12.93
C ASN A 252 -2.30 -13.55 11.55
N GLY A 253 -2.18 -12.78 10.46
CA GLY A 253 -2.31 -13.30 9.09
C GLY A 253 -3.74 -13.46 8.60
N ALA A 254 -4.75 -13.08 9.39
CA ALA A 254 -6.15 -13.17 9.02
C ALA A 254 -6.89 -11.83 9.17
N LEU A 255 -7.96 -11.67 8.40
CA LEU A 255 -8.90 -10.57 8.52
C LEU A 255 -10.12 -11.04 9.30
N HIS A 256 -10.58 -10.23 10.26
CA HIS A 256 -11.66 -10.61 11.19
C HIS A 256 -12.84 -9.65 11.06
N TRP A 257 -14.04 -10.20 10.94
CA TRP A 257 -15.30 -9.46 10.88
C TRP A 257 -16.27 -10.00 11.92
N GLN A 258 -17.09 -9.08 12.45
CA GLN A 258 -18.32 -9.47 13.12
C GLN A 258 -19.32 -9.86 12.03
N SER A 259 -19.95 -11.00 12.23
CA SER A 259 -20.92 -11.60 11.32
C SER A 259 -22.23 -11.81 12.08
N GLU A 260 -23.35 -11.49 11.45
CA GLU A 260 -24.70 -11.75 11.97
C GLU A 260 -25.46 -12.65 10.99
N ASN A 261 -25.96 -13.77 11.50
CA ASN A 261 -26.83 -14.65 10.74
C ASN A 261 -28.24 -14.04 10.63
N VAL A 262 -28.71 -13.76 9.41
CA VAL A 262 -30.05 -13.19 9.20
C VAL A 262 -31.19 -14.06 9.68
N LYS A 263 -31.02 -15.38 9.68
CA LYS A 263 -32.13 -16.31 9.96
C LYS A 263 -32.47 -16.34 11.44
N ASP A 264 -31.47 -16.30 12.31
CA ASP A 264 -31.63 -16.46 13.76
C ASP A 264 -31.09 -15.28 14.59
N GLY A 265 -30.45 -14.29 13.95
CA GLY A 265 -29.87 -13.12 14.61
C GLY A 265 -28.61 -13.44 15.43
N THR A 266 -28.08 -14.66 15.34
CA THR A 266 -26.88 -15.04 16.06
C THR A 266 -25.67 -14.29 15.51
N THR A 267 -24.83 -13.79 16.41
CA THR A 267 -23.58 -13.13 16.04
C THR A 267 -22.42 -14.10 16.20
N LYS A 268 -21.46 -14.04 15.29
CA LYS A 268 -20.19 -14.77 15.35
C LYS A 268 -19.05 -13.89 14.87
N ILE A 269 -17.82 -14.32 15.13
CA ILE A 269 -16.63 -13.70 14.55
C ILE A 269 -16.18 -14.61 13.42
N THR A 270 -16.18 -14.08 12.19
CA THR A 270 -15.69 -14.79 11.02
C THR A 270 -14.32 -14.24 10.68
N ALA A 271 -13.37 -15.14 10.39
CA ALA A 271 -12.04 -14.78 9.95
C ALA A 271 -11.76 -15.33 8.55
N PHE A 272 -10.89 -14.64 7.81
CA PHE A 272 -10.36 -15.08 6.53
C PHE A 272 -8.84 -15.16 6.61
N ASP A 273 -8.31 -16.37 6.50
CA ASP A 273 -6.88 -16.66 6.44
C ASP A 273 -6.33 -16.17 5.10
N LEU A 274 -5.46 -15.16 5.10
CA LEU A 274 -4.93 -14.57 3.87
C LEU A 274 -3.98 -15.52 3.13
N ALA A 275 -3.33 -16.45 3.84
CA ALA A 275 -2.39 -17.40 3.25
C ALA A 275 -3.14 -18.55 2.56
N ARG A 276 -4.13 -19.10 3.26
CA ARG A 276 -4.94 -20.23 2.78
C ARG A 276 -6.12 -19.82 1.91
N GLU A 277 -6.48 -18.54 1.94
CA GLU A 277 -7.65 -17.96 1.28
C GLU A 277 -8.94 -18.67 1.68
N LYS A 278 -9.10 -18.94 2.98
CA LYS A 278 -10.23 -19.70 3.54
C LYS A 278 -10.86 -18.98 4.73
N PHE A 279 -12.18 -19.10 4.81
CA PHE A 279 -12.93 -18.65 5.97
C PHE A 279 -12.88 -19.68 7.10
N TYR A 280 -12.95 -19.19 8.32
CA TYR A 280 -13.15 -20.00 9.52
C TYR A 280 -13.82 -19.17 10.61
N ASP A 281 -14.52 -19.84 11.52
CA ASP A 281 -15.16 -19.21 12.67
C ASP A 281 -14.19 -19.09 13.83
N VAL A 282 -14.17 -17.93 14.47
CA VAL A 282 -13.39 -17.67 15.68
C VAL A 282 -14.31 -17.88 16.90
N PRO A 283 -13.89 -18.72 17.88
CA PRO A 283 -14.64 -18.89 19.11
C PRO A 283 -14.88 -17.54 19.79
N GLN A 284 -16.13 -17.28 20.18
CA GLN A 284 -16.41 -16.10 20.98
C GLN A 284 -15.89 -16.31 22.41
N PRO A 285 -15.42 -15.24 23.09
CA PRO A 285 -15.15 -15.34 24.52
C PRO A 285 -16.42 -15.80 25.23
N PRO A 286 -16.31 -16.54 26.34
CA PRO A 286 -17.46 -16.97 27.13
C PRO A 286 -18.31 -15.74 27.41
N SER A 287 -19.47 -15.68 26.78
CA SER A 287 -20.41 -14.61 27.02
C SER A 287 -20.77 -14.66 28.50
N THR A 288 -20.90 -13.49 29.13
CA THR A 288 -21.60 -13.41 30.42
C THR A 288 -23.10 -13.73 30.27
N GLN A 289 -23.52 -14.42 29.19
CA GLN A 289 -24.90 -14.87 28.95
C GLN A 289 -25.40 -15.79 30.06
N ASP A 290 -24.53 -16.54 30.73
CA ASP A 290 -24.92 -17.32 31.92
C ASP A 290 -25.27 -16.44 33.13
N GLN A 291 -24.95 -15.14 33.12
CA GLN A 291 -25.30 -14.20 34.18
C GLN A 291 -26.33 -13.13 33.77
N LEU A 292 -26.69 -13.02 32.48
CA LEU A 292 -27.55 -11.94 31.98
C LEU A 292 -28.46 -12.39 30.81
N SER A 293 -29.56 -13.06 31.13
CA SER A 293 -30.74 -13.20 30.26
C SER A 293 -31.52 -11.88 30.12
N PRO A 294 -32.41 -11.71 29.11
CA PRO A 294 -32.21 -11.75 27.67
C PRO A 294 -31.94 -10.32 27.17
N LEU A 295 -30.71 -9.83 27.26
CA LEU A 295 -30.38 -8.53 26.70
C LEU A 295 -30.13 -8.71 25.19
N ASN A 296 -30.94 -8.06 24.36
CA ASN A 296 -30.65 -7.93 22.93
C ASN A 296 -29.35 -7.12 22.79
N TYR A 297 -28.24 -7.81 22.54
CA TYR A 297 -26.97 -7.18 22.19
C TYR A 297 -27.09 -6.64 20.77
N GLU A 298 -27.05 -5.32 20.62
CA GLU A 298 -27.20 -4.71 19.30
C GLU A 298 -25.86 -4.45 18.61
N ASN A 299 -24.78 -4.26 19.36
CA ASN A 299 -23.51 -3.84 18.78
C ASN A 299 -22.33 -4.50 19.50
N TYR A 300 -21.45 -5.11 18.71
CA TYR A 300 -20.15 -5.54 19.17
C TYR A 300 -19.12 -4.60 18.57
N CYS A 301 -18.26 -4.03 19.39
CA CYS A 301 -17.08 -3.33 18.89
C CYS A 301 -15.93 -4.32 18.90
N MET A 302 -15.25 -4.47 17.77
CA MET A 302 -14.01 -5.24 17.70
C MET A 302 -12.81 -4.30 17.60
N GLY A 303 -11.69 -4.72 18.16
CA GLY A 303 -10.42 -4.03 18.05
C GLY A 303 -9.24 -4.97 18.23
N VAL A 304 -8.03 -4.49 17.99
CA VAL A 304 -6.80 -5.22 18.23
C VAL A 304 -6.04 -4.55 19.38
N VAL A 305 -5.62 -5.33 20.36
CA VAL A 305 -4.86 -4.88 21.54
C VAL A 305 -3.49 -5.51 21.51
N GLY A 306 -2.45 -4.67 21.56
CA GLY A 306 -1.05 -5.12 21.66
C GLY A 306 -0.54 -5.93 20.48
N GLU A 307 -1.17 -5.82 19.30
CA GLU A 307 -0.86 -6.60 18.08
C GLU A 307 -1.10 -8.12 18.19
N GLU A 308 -1.56 -8.59 19.35
CA GLU A 308 -1.68 -10.03 19.66
C GLU A 308 -3.12 -10.46 19.91
N TYR A 309 -3.94 -9.58 20.47
CA TYR A 309 -5.27 -9.94 20.96
C TYR A 309 -6.37 -9.27 20.16
N LEU A 310 -7.36 -10.06 19.76
CA LEU A 310 -8.64 -9.54 19.32
C LEU A 310 -9.47 -9.19 20.57
N CYS A 311 -9.89 -7.95 20.68
CA CYS A 311 -10.78 -7.47 21.73
C CYS A 311 -12.19 -7.32 21.17
N VAL A 312 -13.17 -7.74 21.96
CA VAL A 312 -14.59 -7.67 21.62
C VAL A 312 -15.33 -7.05 22.79
N SER A 313 -16.06 -5.98 22.53
CA SER A 313 -16.90 -5.30 23.52
C SER A 313 -18.36 -5.51 23.18
N PHE A 314 -19.18 -5.75 24.20
CA PHE A 314 -20.61 -6.03 24.07
C PHE A 314 -21.42 -4.84 24.57
N MET A 315 -22.27 -4.26 23.72
CA MET A 315 -23.26 -3.27 24.15
C MET A 315 -24.63 -3.92 24.28
N ALA A 316 -25.13 -3.99 25.52
CA ALA A 316 -26.51 -4.37 25.80
C ALA A 316 -27.41 -3.14 25.83
N LYS A 317 -28.56 -3.18 25.15
CA LYS A 317 -29.61 -2.19 25.38
C LYS A 317 -30.33 -2.51 26.69
N TYR A 318 -30.26 -1.59 27.64
CA TYR A 318 -31.14 -1.63 28.81
C TYR A 318 -32.58 -1.38 28.36
N GLN A 319 -33.44 -2.39 28.44
CA GLN A 319 -34.88 -2.20 28.37
C GLN A 319 -35.42 -2.11 29.79
N PRO A 320 -35.84 -0.93 30.29
CA PRO A 320 -36.56 -0.88 31.55
C PRO A 320 -37.87 -1.66 31.38
N ASN A 321 -38.09 -2.63 32.27
CA ASN A 321 -39.30 -3.45 32.34
C ASN A 321 -40.54 -2.58 32.11
N LYS A 322 -41.32 -2.89 31.07
CA LYS A 322 -42.71 -2.45 30.99
C LYS A 322 -43.46 -3.25 32.04
N TYR A 323 -43.65 -2.65 33.21
CA TYR A 323 -44.53 -3.14 34.27
C TYR A 323 -45.98 -3.09 33.81
#